data_AF-A0A642PQ15-F1
#
_entry.id   AF-A0A642PQ15-F1
#
_cell.length_a   1.000
_cell.length_b   1.000
_cell.length_c   1.000
_cell.angle_alpha   90.00
_cell.angle_beta   90.00
_cell.angle_gamma   90.00
#
_symmetry.space_group_name_H-M   'P 1'
#
loop_
_entity.id
_entity.type
_entity.pdbx_description
1 polymer ?
#
loop_
_entity_poly.entity_id
_entity_poly.type
_entity_poly.pdbx_seq_one_letter_code
_entity_poly.pdbx_strand_id
1 'polypeptide(L)'
;MDTDGNKQITFEEFLSLLKQEKDSLESQMAERFGMKIYKSADGFTQEEIYDYAGAKDCVATLTLTQESAKEYGESLTVTFVYYQKDRIALEKDKTALNDIPNVKAKELLGELDDILHAKLLKDGIPTNEIVEMLVGPPSEENNTYASSLLRKPKVLEIPIESEGNGFDIFFMYGALSHFISDGIGLTPEEHNEYLAYKILLEREKLTEKEKKEIFDENGVIINQEVGYCWLLFKKAVGKLTEKNEADLKLLTQNRIAVRLELANKELQNMGLSFEKLAKKYPEKAALLFSRILNFREHRYNIVGKHLLYMSFESFLHIYLRHVKELAVDNQFGERSKFQLAEKDLKATMDLVLGALNDEYQAYKDEHPNNRFFRKGTMAYYYNGDYYDIDILPDGQIGSFYKRIDE
;
A
#
# COMPACT_ATOMS: atom_id res chain seq x y z
N MET A 1 50.01 -59.62 -14.68
CA MET A 1 50.49 -58.42 -13.98
C MET A 1 50.04 -57.25 -14.84
N ASP A 2 48.94 -56.54 -14.57
CA ASP A 2 48.09 -56.46 -13.39
C ASP A 2 46.63 -56.43 -13.82
N THR A 3 45.84 -57.33 -13.25
CA THR A 3 44.38 -57.23 -13.20
C THR A 3 44.04 -57.03 -11.74
N ASP A 4 44.14 -55.80 -11.26
CA ASP A 4 43.71 -55.46 -9.91
C ASP A 4 42.94 -54.14 -9.96
N GLY A 5 41.70 -54.18 -9.47
CA GLY A 5 40.85 -53.00 -9.39
C GLY A 5 39.36 -53.21 -9.64
N ASN A 6 38.80 -54.41 -9.54
CA ASN A 6 37.34 -54.56 -9.53
C ASN A 6 36.83 -54.27 -8.10
N LYS A 7 36.80 -52.99 -7.71
CA LYS A 7 36.15 -52.56 -6.47
C LYS A 7 34.65 -52.86 -6.57
N GLN A 8 34.19 -53.87 -5.84
CA GLN A 8 32.76 -54.08 -5.61
C GLN A 8 32.20 -52.87 -4.88
N ILE A 9 31.37 -52.09 -5.56
CA ILE A 9 30.59 -51.01 -4.95
C ILE A 9 29.61 -51.65 -3.97
N THR A 10 29.64 -51.21 -2.72
CA THR A 10 28.72 -51.64 -1.68
C THR A 10 27.30 -51.13 -1.96
N PHE A 11 26.27 -51.81 -1.43
CA PHE A 11 24.88 -51.37 -1.60
C PHE A 11 24.64 -49.94 -1.06
N GLU A 12 25.32 -49.56 0.02
CA GLU A 12 25.26 -48.21 0.59
C GLU A 12 25.88 -47.16 -0.33
N GLU A 13 27.04 -47.46 -0.92
CA GLU A 13 27.67 -46.58 -1.93
C GLU A 13 26.76 -46.43 -3.17
N PHE A 14 26.10 -47.50 -3.61
CA PHE A 14 25.15 -47.44 -4.72
C PHE A 14 23.93 -46.57 -4.40
N LEU A 15 23.34 -46.71 -3.22
CA LEU A 15 22.23 -45.84 -2.77
C LEU A 15 22.65 -44.38 -2.66
N SER A 16 23.86 -44.11 -2.16
CA SER A 16 24.41 -42.74 -2.10
C SER A 16 24.57 -42.14 -3.49
N LEU A 17 25.07 -42.91 -4.46
CA LEU A 17 25.21 -42.47 -5.86
C LEU A 17 23.85 -42.17 -6.50
N LEU A 18 22.86 -43.03 -6.30
CA LEU A 18 21.49 -42.78 -6.80
C LEU A 18 20.88 -41.52 -6.19
N LYS A 19 21.10 -41.28 -4.89
CA LYS A 19 20.62 -40.06 -4.22
C LYS A 19 21.27 -38.81 -4.82
N GLN A 20 22.59 -38.83 -5.02
CA GLN A 20 23.33 -37.73 -5.64
C GLN A 20 22.84 -37.43 -7.07
N GLU A 21 22.61 -38.47 -7.88
CA GLU A 21 22.11 -38.30 -9.24
C GLU A 21 20.68 -37.74 -9.26
N LYS A 22 19.81 -38.23 -8.37
CA LYS A 22 18.46 -37.69 -8.19
C LYS A 22 18.51 -36.20 -7.83
N ASP A 23 19.30 -35.84 -6.82
CA ASP A 23 19.44 -34.46 -6.34
C ASP A 23 20.01 -33.54 -7.44
N SER A 24 20.94 -34.04 -8.25
CA SER A 24 21.49 -33.36 -9.44
C SER A 24 20.41 -33.09 -10.49
N LEU A 25 19.59 -34.09 -10.82
CA LEU A 25 18.50 -33.95 -11.80
C LEU A 25 17.42 -32.98 -11.33
N GLU A 26 17.03 -33.04 -10.05
CA GLU A 26 16.08 -32.10 -9.45
C GLU A 26 16.61 -30.67 -9.50
N SER A 27 17.89 -30.46 -9.16
CA SER A 27 18.52 -29.14 -9.22
C SER A 27 18.54 -28.58 -10.64
N GLN A 28 18.94 -29.40 -11.64
CA GLN A 28 18.92 -29.00 -13.04
C GLN A 28 17.51 -28.65 -13.54
N MET A 29 16.49 -29.36 -13.06
CA MET A 29 15.11 -29.08 -13.40
C MET A 29 14.66 -27.74 -12.80
N ALA A 30 14.94 -27.48 -11.53
CA ALA A 30 14.63 -26.22 -10.87
C ALA A 30 15.32 -25.04 -11.57
N GLU A 31 16.59 -25.17 -11.94
CA GLU A 31 17.35 -24.14 -12.65
C GLU A 31 16.73 -23.76 -14.00
N ARG A 32 16.13 -24.71 -14.72
CA ARG A 32 15.41 -24.42 -15.97
C ARG A 32 14.21 -23.49 -15.77
N PHE A 33 13.64 -23.46 -14.57
CA PHE A 33 12.56 -22.54 -14.18
C PHE A 33 13.09 -21.31 -13.41
N GLY A 34 14.40 -21.11 -13.35
CA GLY A 34 15.02 -20.01 -12.59
C GLY A 34 14.98 -20.20 -11.08
N MET A 35 14.64 -21.40 -10.60
CA MET A 35 14.53 -21.75 -9.20
C MET A 35 15.82 -22.40 -8.70
N LYS A 36 15.98 -22.48 -7.37
CA LYS A 36 17.11 -23.18 -6.72
C LYS A 36 16.60 -24.09 -5.62
N ILE A 37 17.21 -25.26 -5.50
CA ILE A 37 16.91 -26.23 -4.42
C ILE A 37 18.08 -26.22 -3.44
N TYR A 38 17.76 -26.09 -2.17
CA TYR A 38 18.69 -26.22 -1.06
C TYR A 38 18.22 -27.36 -0.16
N LYS A 39 19.14 -28.25 0.26
CA LYS A 39 18.82 -29.39 1.14
C LYS A 39 19.76 -29.38 2.34
N SER A 40 19.22 -29.63 3.53
CA SER A 40 19.99 -29.80 4.76
C SER A 40 19.40 -30.91 5.62
N ALA A 41 20.25 -31.84 6.08
CA ALA A 41 19.81 -32.95 6.93
C ALA A 41 19.53 -32.50 8.38
N ASP A 42 20.28 -31.51 8.87
CA ASP A 42 20.17 -30.97 10.22
C ASP A 42 19.34 -29.66 10.25
N GLY A 43 18.74 -29.32 9.11
CA GLY A 43 18.03 -28.08 8.83
C GLY A 43 18.93 -26.87 8.61
N PHE A 44 18.34 -25.67 8.54
CA PHE A 44 19.04 -24.46 8.12
C PHE A 44 19.30 -23.52 9.29
N THR A 45 20.29 -22.64 9.11
CA THR A 45 20.50 -21.45 9.94
C THR A 45 19.64 -20.28 9.45
N GLN A 46 19.45 -19.27 10.29
CA GLN A 46 18.74 -18.04 9.89
C GLN A 46 19.50 -17.28 8.81
N GLU A 47 20.83 -17.28 8.89
CA GLU A 47 21.71 -16.75 7.85
C GLU A 47 21.43 -17.39 6.49
N GLU A 48 21.42 -18.73 6.41
CA GLU A 48 21.17 -19.46 5.17
C GLU A 48 19.78 -19.16 4.61
N ILE A 49 18.75 -19.18 5.45
CA ILE A 49 17.38 -18.86 5.03
C ILE A 49 17.28 -17.43 4.49
N TYR A 50 17.93 -16.48 5.16
CA TYR A 50 17.98 -15.09 4.72
C TYR A 50 18.70 -14.96 3.37
N ASP A 51 19.87 -15.57 3.23
CA ASP A 51 20.66 -15.49 2.01
C ASP A 51 20.01 -16.18 0.82
N TYR A 52 19.35 -17.31 1.05
CA TYR A 52 18.72 -18.09 -0.01
C TYR A 52 17.42 -17.45 -0.47
N ALA A 53 16.59 -16.95 0.45
CA ALA A 53 15.26 -16.45 0.13
C ALA A 53 14.92 -15.10 0.80
N GLY A 54 15.22 -14.94 2.09
CA GLY A 54 14.69 -13.84 2.92
C GLY A 54 15.14 -12.43 2.53
N ALA A 55 16.39 -12.26 2.07
CA ALA A 55 16.96 -10.97 1.68
C ALA A 55 16.24 -10.35 0.48
N LYS A 56 15.65 -11.20 -0.37
CA LYS A 56 14.92 -10.80 -1.56
C LYS A 56 13.44 -11.18 -1.48
N ASP A 57 12.91 -11.55 -0.32
CA ASP A 57 11.53 -12.03 -0.18
C ASP A 57 11.12 -13.06 -1.25
N CYS A 58 12.04 -13.94 -1.64
CA CYS A 58 11.71 -14.95 -2.64
C CYS A 58 10.61 -15.86 -2.08
N VAL A 59 9.69 -16.27 -2.95
CA VAL A 59 8.76 -17.36 -2.63
C VAL A 59 9.59 -18.63 -2.45
N ALA A 60 9.36 -19.36 -1.37
CA ALA A 60 10.02 -20.62 -1.09
C ALA A 60 8.99 -21.69 -0.76
N THR A 61 9.14 -22.88 -1.31
CA THR A 61 8.41 -24.06 -0.86
C THR A 61 9.31 -24.87 0.06
N LEU A 62 8.87 -25.04 1.30
CA LEU A 62 9.60 -25.72 2.36
C LEU A 62 9.14 -27.16 2.43
N THR A 63 10.08 -28.10 2.53
CA THR A 63 9.78 -29.44 3.04
C THR A 63 10.07 -29.48 4.53
N LEU A 64 9.05 -29.78 5.31
CA LEU A 64 9.08 -29.80 6.77
C LEU A 64 9.20 -31.23 7.30
N THR A 65 9.71 -31.37 8.52
CA THR A 65 9.81 -32.66 9.21
C THR A 65 9.17 -32.62 10.59
N GLN A 66 9.08 -33.79 11.23
CA GLN A 66 8.73 -33.96 12.64
C GLN A 66 7.40 -33.31 13.08
N GLU A 67 7.46 -32.28 13.93
CA GLU A 67 6.29 -31.65 14.54
C GLU A 67 5.70 -30.58 13.63
N SER A 68 6.54 -29.78 12.96
CA SER A 68 6.11 -28.76 12.00
C SER A 68 5.37 -29.39 10.82
N ALA A 69 5.79 -30.56 10.34
CA ALA A 69 5.07 -31.28 9.28
C ALA A 69 3.66 -31.73 9.70
N LYS A 70 3.47 -32.08 10.98
CA LYS A 70 2.14 -32.44 11.51
C LYS A 70 1.24 -31.21 11.68
N GLU A 71 1.85 -30.07 11.97
CA GLU A 71 1.12 -28.84 12.23
C GLU A 71 0.77 -28.07 10.95
N TYR A 72 1.73 -27.92 10.04
CA TYR A 72 1.60 -27.08 8.84
C TYR A 72 1.55 -27.88 7.52
N GLY A 73 1.66 -29.20 7.59
CA GLY A 73 1.79 -30.07 6.41
C GLY A 73 3.26 -30.34 6.02
N GLU A 74 3.49 -31.39 5.25
CA GLU A 74 4.84 -31.79 4.81
C GLU A 74 5.49 -30.78 3.86
N SER A 75 4.67 -30.01 3.14
CA SER A 75 5.10 -28.99 2.19
C SER A 75 4.37 -27.69 2.48
N LEU A 76 5.10 -26.58 2.55
CA LEU A 76 4.52 -25.26 2.83
C LEU A 76 5.15 -24.19 1.93
N THR A 77 4.33 -23.49 1.15
CA THR A 77 4.80 -22.39 0.29
C THR A 77 4.65 -21.05 0.99
N VAL A 78 5.77 -20.34 1.18
CA VAL A 78 5.86 -19.15 2.02
C VAL A 78 6.69 -18.03 1.43
N THR A 79 6.55 -16.85 2.02
CA THR A 79 7.58 -15.81 2.07
C THR A 79 8.01 -15.59 3.51
N PHE A 80 9.32 -15.50 3.75
CA PHE A 80 9.85 -15.24 5.09
C PHE A 80 9.58 -13.80 5.54
N VAL A 81 9.25 -13.64 6.82
CA VAL A 81 8.85 -12.35 7.42
C VAL A 81 9.92 -11.92 8.42
N TYR A 82 10.42 -10.71 8.22
CA TYR A 82 11.37 -10.07 9.15
C TYR A 82 10.80 -8.73 9.57
N TYR A 83 10.96 -8.36 10.84
CA TYR A 83 10.71 -6.98 11.25
C TYR A 83 11.88 -6.09 10.81
N GLN A 84 11.68 -4.77 10.77
CA GLN A 84 12.73 -3.84 10.36
C GLN A 84 14.02 -4.03 11.18
N LYS A 85 13.90 -4.14 12.50
CA LYS A 85 15.05 -4.38 13.40
C LYS A 85 15.83 -5.65 13.06
N ASP A 86 15.13 -6.70 12.62
CA ASP A 86 15.72 -8.00 12.32
C ASP A 86 16.49 -7.91 11.00
N ARG A 87 15.92 -7.22 10.00
CA ARG A 87 16.62 -6.94 8.73
C ARG A 87 17.85 -6.07 8.94
N ILE A 88 17.75 -5.00 9.73
CA ILE A 88 18.92 -4.15 10.05
C ILE A 88 20.03 -4.98 10.68
N ALA A 89 19.68 -5.87 11.62
CA ALA A 89 20.64 -6.75 12.27
C ALA A 89 21.31 -7.68 11.25
N LEU A 90 20.53 -8.34 10.39
CA LEU A 90 21.01 -9.26 9.35
C LEU A 90 21.87 -8.58 8.27
N GLU A 91 21.52 -7.35 7.87
CA GLU A 91 22.32 -6.57 6.90
C GLU A 91 23.66 -6.12 7.48
N LYS A 92 23.73 -5.91 8.80
CA LYS A 92 24.98 -5.57 9.50
C LYS A 92 25.83 -6.80 9.80
N ASP A 93 25.18 -7.88 10.20
CA ASP A 93 25.78 -9.16 10.55
C ASP A 93 24.77 -10.27 10.25
N LYS A 94 25.04 -11.07 9.21
CA LYS A 94 24.13 -12.14 8.77
C LYS A 94 23.90 -13.20 9.84
N THR A 95 24.81 -13.33 10.80
CA THR A 95 24.70 -14.30 11.90
C THR A 95 23.85 -13.80 13.06
N ALA A 96 23.39 -12.52 13.03
CA ALA A 96 22.76 -11.85 14.16
C ALA A 96 21.50 -12.55 14.69
N LEU A 97 20.84 -13.37 13.88
CA LEU A 97 19.64 -14.11 14.28
C LEU A 97 19.88 -15.61 14.45
N ASN A 98 21.09 -16.14 14.30
CA ASN A 98 21.34 -17.59 14.37
C ASN A 98 21.01 -18.19 15.75
N ASP A 99 21.01 -17.40 16.83
CA ASP A 99 20.54 -17.81 18.16
C ASP A 99 19.01 -17.87 18.28
N ILE A 100 18.26 -17.39 17.28
CA ILE A 100 16.80 -17.44 17.23
C ILE A 100 16.38 -18.71 16.48
N PRO A 101 15.82 -19.71 17.18
CA PRO A 101 15.59 -21.03 16.59
C PRO A 101 14.48 -21.05 15.55
N ASN A 102 13.62 -20.02 15.51
CA ASN A 102 12.43 -20.01 14.66
C ASN A 102 12.49 -18.87 13.64
N VAL A 103 12.19 -19.19 12.38
CA VAL A 103 12.01 -18.20 11.31
C VAL A 103 10.53 -17.94 11.09
N LYS A 104 10.14 -16.67 11.01
CA LYS A 104 8.74 -16.29 10.74
C LYS A 104 8.45 -16.35 9.26
N ALA A 105 7.23 -16.73 8.92
CA ALA A 105 6.82 -16.90 7.54
C ALA A 105 5.35 -16.50 7.34
N LYS A 106 5.01 -16.15 6.10
CA LYS A 106 3.65 -15.94 5.63
C LYS A 106 3.34 -17.00 4.58
N GLU A 107 2.29 -17.76 4.79
CA GLU A 107 1.79 -18.75 3.84
C GLU A 107 1.10 -18.06 2.65
N LEU A 108 1.19 -18.65 1.46
CA LEU A 108 0.76 -18.01 0.21
C LEU A 108 -0.37 -18.71 -0.55
N LEU A 109 -0.66 -19.99 -0.25
CA LEU A 109 -1.63 -20.81 -0.99
C LEU A 109 -3.01 -20.87 -0.32
N GLY A 110 -3.17 -20.32 0.88
CA GLY A 110 -4.41 -20.34 1.65
C GLY A 110 -4.78 -21.72 2.20
N GLU A 111 -3.79 -22.59 2.40
CA GLU A 111 -4.04 -23.96 2.88
C GLU A 111 -4.21 -24.05 4.41
N LEU A 112 -3.69 -23.06 5.13
CA LEU A 112 -3.79 -22.97 6.59
C LEU A 112 -5.02 -22.19 7.04
N ASP A 113 -5.58 -22.57 8.19
CA ASP A 113 -6.60 -21.76 8.85
C ASP A 113 -6.02 -20.49 9.50
N ASP A 114 -6.90 -19.55 9.88
CA ASP A 114 -6.51 -18.26 10.45
C ASP A 114 -5.65 -18.39 11.73
N ILE A 115 -5.88 -19.45 12.53
CA ILE A 115 -5.17 -19.68 13.79
C ILE A 115 -3.73 -20.09 13.49
N LEU A 116 -3.53 -21.05 12.59
CA LEU A 116 -2.21 -21.52 12.18
C LEU A 116 -1.44 -20.44 11.40
N HIS A 117 -2.12 -19.68 10.54
CA HIS A 117 -1.52 -18.55 9.84
C HIS A 117 -1.02 -17.48 10.83
N ALA A 118 -1.82 -17.13 11.84
CA ALA A 118 -1.40 -16.19 12.88
C ALA A 118 -0.24 -16.73 13.73
N LYS A 119 -0.24 -18.04 14.03
CA LYS A 119 0.87 -18.70 14.73
C LYS A 119 2.15 -18.64 13.92
N LEU A 120 2.10 -18.90 12.62
CA LEU A 120 3.26 -18.87 11.72
C LEU A 120 3.90 -17.48 11.63
N LEU A 121 3.08 -16.42 11.59
CA LEU A 121 3.55 -15.03 11.60
C LEU A 121 4.17 -14.62 12.95
N LYS A 122 3.66 -15.18 14.05
CA LYS A 122 4.05 -14.79 15.41
C LYS A 122 5.26 -15.58 15.92
N ASP A 123 5.17 -16.90 15.85
CA ASP A 123 6.06 -17.85 16.50
C ASP A 123 7.05 -18.49 15.51
N GLY A 124 6.68 -18.57 14.23
CA GLY A 124 7.53 -19.09 13.15
C GLY A 124 7.68 -20.61 13.12
N ILE A 125 8.60 -21.08 12.28
CA ILE A 125 8.97 -22.48 12.07
C ILE A 125 10.38 -22.68 12.63
N PRO A 126 10.63 -23.73 13.44
CA PRO A 126 11.97 -24.14 13.82
C PRO A 126 12.86 -24.37 12.60
N THR A 127 14.00 -23.68 12.50
CA THR A 127 14.83 -23.72 11.29
C THR A 127 15.48 -25.09 11.06
N ASN A 128 15.68 -25.85 12.15
CA ASN A 128 16.16 -27.24 12.12
C ASN A 128 15.13 -28.25 11.56
N GLU A 129 13.85 -27.88 11.46
CA GLU A 129 12.79 -28.73 10.91
C GLU A 129 12.55 -28.51 9.40
N ILE A 130 13.17 -27.48 8.82
CA ILE A 130 13.17 -27.21 7.38
C ILE A 130 14.32 -28.00 6.75
N VAL A 131 14.02 -29.04 5.97
CA VAL A 131 15.07 -29.92 5.40
C VAL A 131 15.32 -29.68 3.92
N GLU A 132 14.38 -29.05 3.22
CA GLU A 132 14.53 -28.64 1.83
C GLU A 132 13.82 -27.30 1.59
N MET A 133 14.44 -26.46 0.76
CA MET A 133 13.87 -25.21 0.28
C MET A 133 13.97 -25.16 -1.25
N LEU A 134 12.83 -25.18 -1.92
CA LEU A 134 12.71 -24.84 -3.33
C LEU A 134 12.41 -23.34 -3.44
N VAL A 135 13.41 -22.55 -3.79
CA VAL A 135 13.34 -21.08 -3.83
C VAL A 135 13.10 -20.60 -5.25
N GLY A 136 12.05 -19.80 -5.42
CA GLY A 136 11.70 -19.14 -6.68
C GLY A 136 12.73 -18.09 -7.12
N PRO A 137 12.71 -17.70 -8.40
CA PRO A 137 13.59 -16.65 -8.89
C PRO A 137 13.35 -15.34 -8.15
N PRO A 138 14.41 -14.56 -7.85
CA PRO A 138 14.21 -13.21 -7.35
C PRO A 138 13.54 -12.37 -8.45
N SER A 139 12.39 -11.75 -8.15
CA SER A 139 11.76 -10.81 -9.08
C SER A 139 12.46 -9.44 -9.02
N GLU A 140 12.35 -8.62 -10.07
CA GLU A 140 12.79 -7.21 -10.00
C GLU A 140 11.98 -6.38 -9.00
N GLU A 141 10.81 -6.88 -8.59
CA GLU A 141 9.91 -6.28 -7.60
C GLU A 141 10.15 -6.80 -6.18
N ASN A 142 11.11 -7.70 -6.00
CA ASN A 142 11.46 -8.25 -4.70
C ASN A 142 12.15 -7.20 -3.83
N ASN A 143 12.14 -7.45 -2.53
CA ASN A 143 12.71 -6.60 -1.47
C ASN A 143 13.80 -5.62 -1.95
N THR A 144 13.48 -4.33 -1.84
CA THR A 144 14.38 -3.23 -2.24
C THR A 144 14.89 -2.43 -1.05
N TYR A 145 14.88 -3.01 0.16
CA TYR A 145 15.21 -2.35 1.43
C TYR A 145 16.51 -1.54 1.38
N ALA A 146 17.59 -2.14 0.88
CA ALA A 146 18.92 -1.51 0.78
C ALA A 146 19.09 -0.58 -0.44
N SER A 147 18.13 -0.53 -1.37
CA SER A 147 18.23 0.31 -2.57
C SER A 147 18.02 1.77 -2.22
N SER A 148 18.83 2.68 -2.79
CA SER A 148 18.63 4.13 -2.74
C SER A 148 17.98 4.72 -4.00
N LEU A 149 17.73 3.87 -5.01
CA LEU A 149 17.28 4.28 -6.33
C LEU A 149 15.78 4.58 -6.36
N LEU A 150 15.37 5.50 -7.24
CA LEU A 150 13.97 5.75 -7.53
C LEU A 150 13.34 4.51 -8.16
N ARG A 151 12.19 4.09 -7.64
CA ARG A 151 11.45 2.90 -8.01
C ARG A 151 10.24 3.28 -8.87
N LYS A 152 9.85 2.35 -9.74
CA LYS A 152 8.62 2.44 -10.54
C LYS A 152 7.83 1.15 -10.31
N PRO A 153 6.71 1.19 -9.56
CA PRO A 153 5.84 0.03 -9.43
C PRO A 153 5.29 -0.37 -10.80
N LYS A 154 5.09 -1.67 -11.04
CA LYS A 154 4.34 -2.11 -12.22
C LYS A 154 2.87 -1.80 -12.00
N VAL A 155 2.38 -0.82 -12.75
CA VAL A 155 0.97 -0.46 -12.76
C VAL A 155 0.37 -0.99 -14.06
N LEU A 156 -0.66 -1.82 -13.95
CA LEU A 156 -1.51 -2.14 -15.08
C LEU A 156 -2.48 -0.97 -15.28
N GLU A 157 -2.22 -0.15 -16.28
CA GLU A 157 -3.15 0.91 -16.68
C GLU A 157 -4.28 0.28 -17.49
N ILE A 158 -5.47 0.23 -16.90
CA ILE A 158 -6.69 -0.17 -17.59
C ILE A 158 -7.39 1.11 -18.07
N PRO A 159 -7.39 1.41 -19.38
CA PRO A 159 -8.09 2.59 -19.88
C PRO A 159 -9.60 2.39 -19.69
N ILE A 160 -10.24 3.35 -19.03
CA ILE A 160 -11.70 3.44 -18.98
C ILE A 160 -12.09 4.58 -19.92
N GLU A 161 -12.88 4.25 -20.94
CA GLU A 161 -13.49 5.27 -21.80
C GLU A 161 -14.65 5.91 -21.01
N SER A 162 -14.61 7.22 -20.85
CA SER A 162 -15.71 8.01 -20.25
C SER A 162 -16.60 8.54 -21.35
N GLU A 163 -17.92 8.58 -21.10
CA GLU A 163 -18.82 9.29 -21.97
C GLU A 163 -18.71 10.80 -21.67
N GLY A 164 -17.98 11.51 -22.52
CA GLY A 164 -17.85 12.97 -22.41
C GLY A 164 -19.20 13.69 -22.39
N ASN A 165 -19.23 14.96 -21.95
CA ASN A 165 -20.44 15.79 -21.82
C ASN A 165 -21.39 15.42 -20.67
N GLY A 166 -20.90 14.72 -19.64
CA GLY A 166 -21.66 14.46 -18.40
C GLY A 166 -22.67 13.32 -18.50
N PHE A 167 -22.59 12.48 -19.53
CA PHE A 167 -23.46 11.30 -19.66
C PHE A 167 -23.16 10.24 -18.59
N ASP A 168 -21.95 10.25 -18.02
CA ASP A 168 -21.55 9.37 -16.91
C ASP A 168 -22.27 9.65 -15.58
N ILE A 169 -23.08 10.72 -15.47
CA ILE A 169 -23.73 11.09 -14.19
C ILE A 169 -24.60 9.97 -13.61
N PHE A 170 -25.30 9.20 -14.45
CA PHE A 170 -26.12 8.08 -13.96
C PHE A 170 -25.25 6.98 -13.34
N PHE A 171 -24.10 6.71 -13.95
CA PHE A 171 -23.14 5.74 -13.43
C PHE A 171 -22.52 6.23 -12.11
N MET A 172 -22.05 7.47 -12.07
CA MET A 172 -21.48 8.08 -10.87
C MET A 172 -22.49 8.15 -9.72
N TYR A 173 -23.71 8.63 -9.99
CA TYR A 173 -24.77 8.71 -8.99
C TYR A 173 -25.21 7.32 -8.52
N GLY A 174 -25.29 6.34 -9.43
CA GLY A 174 -25.59 4.96 -9.10
C GLY A 174 -24.55 4.35 -8.15
N ALA A 175 -23.26 4.56 -8.42
CA ALA A 175 -22.18 4.10 -7.56
C ALA A 175 -22.24 4.72 -6.16
N LEU A 176 -22.41 6.04 -6.06
CA LEU A 176 -22.52 6.74 -4.78
C LEU A 176 -23.77 6.32 -3.98
N SER A 177 -24.89 6.11 -4.69
CA SER A 177 -26.13 5.62 -4.06
C SER A 177 -25.97 4.20 -3.52
N HIS A 178 -25.24 3.34 -4.24
CA HIS A 178 -24.92 1.99 -3.81
C HIS A 178 -24.01 1.97 -2.58
N PHE A 179 -23.00 2.84 -2.53
CA PHE A 179 -22.18 2.99 -1.33
C PHE A 179 -23.02 3.37 -0.11
N ILE A 180 -23.91 4.35 -0.25
CA ILE A 180 -24.81 4.74 0.84
C ILE A 180 -25.75 3.60 1.25
N SER A 181 -26.33 2.86 0.28
CA SER A 181 -27.24 1.75 0.59
C SER A 181 -26.57 0.63 1.35
N ASP A 182 -25.30 0.38 1.03
CA ASP A 182 -24.50 -0.70 1.60
C ASP A 182 -23.79 -0.27 2.90
N GLY A 183 -24.02 0.96 3.35
CA GLY A 183 -23.41 1.53 4.55
C GLY A 183 -21.93 1.83 4.41
N ILE A 184 -21.42 1.93 3.17
CA ILE A 184 -20.05 2.30 2.85
C ILE A 184 -19.92 3.83 2.96
N GLY A 185 -18.94 4.29 3.75
CA GLY A 185 -18.69 5.72 3.94
C GLY A 185 -18.33 6.44 2.63
N LEU A 186 -18.73 7.71 2.49
CA LEU A 186 -18.33 8.60 1.39
C LEU A 186 -17.30 9.61 1.86
N THR A 187 -16.33 9.97 1.00
CA THR A 187 -15.50 11.14 1.27
C THR A 187 -16.36 12.41 1.28
N PRO A 188 -15.91 13.49 1.94
CA PRO A 188 -16.60 14.78 1.87
C PRO A 188 -16.90 15.25 0.43
N GLU A 189 -15.96 15.10 -0.49
CA GLU A 189 -16.14 15.45 -1.90
C GLU A 189 -17.20 14.56 -2.58
N GLU A 190 -17.12 13.23 -2.40
CA GLU A 190 -18.10 12.28 -2.94
C GLU A 190 -19.51 12.51 -2.39
N HIS A 191 -19.64 12.86 -1.10
CA HIS A 191 -20.92 13.20 -0.48
C HIS A 191 -21.53 14.47 -1.10
N ASN A 192 -20.72 15.50 -1.32
CA ASN A 192 -21.17 16.72 -2.01
C ASN A 192 -21.57 16.44 -3.47
N GLU A 193 -20.85 15.57 -4.17
CA GLU A 193 -21.20 15.11 -5.52
C GLU A 193 -22.52 14.33 -5.52
N TYR A 194 -22.71 13.40 -4.58
CA TYR A 194 -23.97 12.65 -4.42
C TYR A 194 -25.15 13.61 -4.23
N LEU A 195 -25.04 14.58 -3.33
CA LEU A 195 -26.09 15.59 -3.11
C LEU A 195 -26.35 16.41 -4.37
N ALA A 196 -25.31 16.86 -5.08
CA ALA A 196 -25.44 17.61 -6.32
C ALA A 196 -26.16 16.80 -7.41
N TYR A 197 -25.81 15.53 -7.59
CA TYR A 197 -26.45 14.64 -8.57
C TYR A 197 -27.89 14.29 -8.17
N LYS A 198 -28.16 14.08 -6.87
CA LYS A 198 -29.52 13.84 -6.38
C LYS A 198 -30.45 15.02 -6.64
N ILE A 199 -29.98 16.26 -6.52
CA ILE A 199 -30.76 17.46 -6.90
C ILE A 199 -31.15 17.41 -8.38
N LEU A 200 -30.31 16.85 -9.25
CA LEU A 200 -30.51 16.81 -10.69
C LEU A 200 -31.39 15.65 -11.15
N LEU A 201 -31.22 14.48 -10.52
CA LEU A 201 -31.83 13.23 -10.97
C LEU A 201 -33.09 12.85 -10.16
N GLU A 202 -33.13 13.14 -8.86
CA GLU A 202 -34.18 12.65 -7.95
C GLU A 202 -34.52 13.71 -6.87
N ARG A 203 -34.74 14.95 -7.29
CA ARG A 203 -34.91 16.10 -6.37
C ARG A 203 -36.03 15.88 -5.35
N GLU A 204 -37.13 15.27 -5.78
CA GLU A 204 -38.29 14.93 -4.96
C GLU A 204 -38.00 13.89 -3.88
N LYS A 205 -36.92 13.10 -4.03
CA LYS A 205 -36.49 12.09 -3.05
C LYS A 205 -35.47 12.60 -2.04
N LEU A 206 -35.17 13.90 -2.04
CA LEU A 206 -34.33 14.51 -1.01
C LEU A 206 -35.01 14.39 0.36
N THR A 207 -34.29 13.85 1.32
CA THR A 207 -34.70 13.79 2.72
C THR A 207 -34.65 15.17 3.36
N GLU A 208 -35.36 15.37 4.48
CA GLU A 208 -35.33 16.63 5.22
C GLU A 208 -33.93 16.99 5.73
N LYS A 209 -33.09 15.99 6.04
CA LYS A 209 -31.69 16.21 6.43
C LYS A 209 -30.89 16.76 5.25
N GLU A 210 -30.97 16.11 4.09
CA GLU A 210 -30.28 16.55 2.88
C GLU A 210 -30.75 17.94 2.43
N LYS A 211 -32.05 18.25 2.53
CA LYS A 211 -32.58 19.58 2.20
C LYS A 211 -31.96 20.67 3.06
N LYS A 212 -31.84 20.45 4.38
CA LYS A 212 -31.21 21.40 5.31
C LYS A 212 -29.72 21.57 5.09
N GLU A 213 -29.06 20.53 4.59
CA GLU A 213 -27.63 20.56 4.27
C GLU A 213 -27.37 21.32 2.97
N ILE A 214 -28.26 21.20 1.99
CA ILE A 214 -28.11 21.81 0.67
C ILE A 214 -28.62 23.26 0.64
N PHE A 215 -29.83 23.50 1.15
CA PHE A 215 -30.60 24.71 0.91
C PHE A 215 -30.84 25.54 2.17
N ASP A 216 -31.02 26.86 1.99
CA ASP A 216 -31.65 27.71 3.00
C ASP A 216 -33.19 27.56 3.03
N GLU A 217 -33.83 28.33 3.91
CA GLU A 217 -35.29 28.40 4.05
C GLU A 217 -36.02 28.86 2.77
N ASN A 218 -35.32 29.53 1.86
CA ASN A 218 -35.85 30.02 0.58
C ASN A 218 -35.57 29.06 -0.59
N GLY A 219 -34.93 27.91 -0.34
CA GLY A 219 -34.58 26.93 -1.37
C GLY A 219 -33.34 27.29 -2.20
N VAL A 220 -32.51 28.22 -1.72
CA VAL A 220 -31.24 28.61 -2.35
C VAL A 220 -30.14 27.67 -1.88
N ILE A 221 -29.30 27.17 -2.79
CA ILE A 221 -28.15 26.32 -2.43
C ILE A 221 -27.15 27.16 -1.62
N ILE A 222 -26.97 26.80 -0.35
CA ILE A 222 -26.03 27.46 0.57
C ILE A 222 -24.74 26.68 0.75
N ASN A 223 -24.76 25.36 0.55
CA ASN A 223 -23.55 24.56 0.54
C ASN A 223 -22.77 24.84 -0.75
N GLN A 224 -21.66 25.57 -0.60
CA GLN A 224 -20.82 26.02 -1.72
C GLN A 224 -20.22 24.84 -2.51
N GLU A 225 -19.90 23.73 -1.85
CA GLU A 225 -19.32 22.55 -2.48
C GLU A 225 -20.36 21.79 -3.31
N VAL A 226 -21.57 21.60 -2.77
CA VAL A 226 -22.71 21.05 -3.54
C VAL A 226 -23.03 21.96 -4.73
N GLY A 227 -23.07 23.28 -4.51
CA GLY A 227 -23.29 24.27 -5.56
C GLY A 227 -22.22 24.22 -6.66
N TYR A 228 -20.96 24.03 -6.28
CA TYR A 228 -19.84 23.89 -7.20
C TYR A 228 -19.99 22.63 -8.07
N CYS A 229 -20.23 21.46 -7.48
CA CYS A 229 -20.44 20.22 -8.22
C CYS A 229 -21.67 20.30 -9.15
N TRP A 230 -22.76 20.91 -8.68
CA TRP A 230 -23.96 21.12 -9.48
C TRP A 230 -23.72 22.03 -10.70
N LEU A 231 -22.97 23.12 -10.53
CA LEU A 231 -22.61 24.04 -11.61
C LEU A 231 -21.61 23.41 -12.60
N LEU A 232 -20.65 22.63 -12.11
CA LEU A 232 -19.74 21.87 -12.97
C LEU A 232 -20.50 20.90 -13.88
N PHE A 233 -21.49 20.18 -13.34
CA PHE A 233 -22.32 19.32 -14.16
C PHE A 233 -23.08 20.13 -15.22
N LYS A 234 -23.73 21.24 -14.83
CA LYS A 234 -24.41 22.12 -15.79
C LYS A 234 -23.49 22.61 -16.90
N LYS A 235 -22.23 22.89 -16.59
CA LYS A 235 -21.21 23.25 -17.57
C LYS A 235 -20.94 22.09 -18.54
N ALA A 236 -20.75 20.88 -18.01
CA ALA A 236 -20.47 19.68 -18.81
C ALA A 236 -21.60 19.37 -19.83
N VAL A 237 -22.87 19.58 -19.46
CA VAL A 237 -24.01 19.37 -20.35
C VAL A 237 -24.42 20.60 -21.18
N GLY A 238 -23.63 21.68 -21.16
CA GLY A 238 -23.90 22.90 -21.94
C GLY A 238 -25.13 23.70 -21.49
N LYS A 239 -25.53 23.60 -20.22
CA LYS A 239 -26.71 24.29 -19.63
C LYS A 239 -26.36 25.39 -18.63
N LEU A 240 -25.14 25.94 -18.73
CA LEU A 240 -24.69 27.05 -17.90
C LEU A 240 -25.30 28.37 -18.42
N THR A 241 -25.85 29.19 -17.53
CA THR A 241 -26.32 30.55 -17.83
C THR A 241 -25.24 31.56 -17.45
N GLU A 242 -25.32 32.81 -17.91
CA GLU A 242 -24.36 33.87 -17.53
C GLU A 242 -24.26 34.07 -16.00
N LYS A 243 -25.40 33.99 -15.29
CA LYS A 243 -25.40 34.02 -13.82
C LYS A 243 -24.66 32.82 -13.24
N ASN A 244 -24.97 31.61 -13.74
CA ASN A 244 -24.29 30.38 -13.31
C ASN A 244 -22.79 30.41 -13.58
N GLU A 245 -22.34 31.07 -14.66
CA GLU A 245 -20.93 31.27 -14.96
C GLU A 245 -20.24 32.16 -13.93
N ALA A 246 -20.87 33.29 -13.57
CA ALA A 246 -20.36 34.17 -12.53
C ALA A 246 -20.28 33.46 -11.16
N ASP A 247 -21.33 32.72 -10.80
CA ASP A 247 -21.39 31.95 -9.56
C ASP A 247 -20.32 30.83 -9.54
N LEU A 248 -20.16 30.08 -10.64
CA LEU A 248 -19.14 29.04 -10.75
C LEU A 248 -17.73 29.62 -10.65
N LYS A 249 -17.49 30.77 -11.28
CA LYS A 249 -16.20 31.48 -11.19
C LYS A 249 -15.89 31.88 -9.75
N LEU A 250 -16.86 32.43 -9.03
CA LEU A 250 -16.69 32.83 -7.63
C LEU A 250 -16.41 31.61 -6.74
N LEU A 251 -17.17 30.52 -6.89
CA LEU A 251 -16.94 29.28 -6.13
C LEU A 251 -15.56 28.68 -6.43
N THR A 252 -15.14 28.70 -7.70
CA THR A 252 -13.79 28.26 -8.11
C THR A 252 -12.71 29.10 -7.44
N GLN A 253 -12.86 30.43 -7.43
CA GLN A 253 -11.92 31.35 -6.78
C GLN A 253 -11.83 31.11 -5.27
N ASN A 254 -12.97 30.93 -4.60
CA ASN A 254 -13.02 30.63 -3.17
C ASN A 254 -12.32 29.30 -2.86
N ARG A 255 -12.62 28.23 -3.61
CA ARG A 255 -11.98 26.92 -3.45
C ARG A 255 -10.46 27.00 -3.63
N ILE A 256 -9.98 27.73 -4.64
CA ILE A 256 -8.55 27.96 -4.86
C ILE A 256 -7.94 28.75 -3.70
N ALA A 257 -8.61 29.80 -3.21
CA ALA A 257 -8.11 30.62 -2.11
C ALA A 257 -7.95 29.80 -0.82
N VAL A 258 -8.95 28.99 -0.45
CA VAL A 258 -8.89 28.11 0.73
C VAL A 258 -7.75 27.10 0.59
N ARG A 259 -7.62 26.45 -0.57
CA ARG A 259 -6.53 25.48 -0.80
C ARG A 259 -5.15 26.14 -0.81
N LEU A 260 -5.03 27.35 -1.35
CA LEU A 260 -3.79 28.11 -1.32
C LEU A 260 -3.40 28.49 0.11
N GLU A 261 -4.38 28.86 0.95
CA GLU A 261 -4.16 29.14 2.37
C GLU A 261 -3.67 27.90 3.11
N LEU A 262 -4.32 26.74 2.93
CA LEU A 262 -3.89 25.47 3.50
C LEU A 262 -2.47 25.09 3.06
N ALA A 263 -2.17 25.22 1.77
CA ALA A 263 -0.83 24.93 1.23
C ALA A 263 0.22 25.87 1.82
N ASN A 264 -0.08 27.17 1.92
CA ASN A 264 0.84 28.14 2.49
C ASN A 264 1.05 27.92 4.00
N LYS A 265 0.01 27.52 4.74
CA LYS A 265 0.11 27.15 6.16
C LYS A 265 1.02 25.94 6.34
N GLU A 266 0.89 24.91 5.51
CA GLU A 266 1.79 23.75 5.59
C GLU A 266 3.23 24.10 5.21
N LEU A 267 3.44 24.95 4.19
CA LEU A 267 4.78 25.48 3.87
C LEU A 267 5.38 26.29 5.02
N GLN A 268 4.57 27.07 5.74
CA GLN A 268 5.00 27.84 6.91
C GLN A 268 5.45 26.92 8.06
N ASN A 269 4.78 25.79 8.26
CA ASN A 269 5.22 24.75 9.22
C ASN A 269 6.61 24.18 8.88
N MET A 270 7.06 24.36 7.63
CA MET A 270 8.37 23.95 7.11
C MET A 270 9.34 25.15 6.93
N GLY A 271 9.01 26.31 7.50
CA GLY A 271 9.82 27.52 7.43
C GLY A 271 9.84 28.24 6.08
N LEU A 272 8.91 27.90 5.19
CA LEU A 272 8.75 28.47 3.85
C LEU A 272 7.49 29.34 3.77
N SER A 273 7.22 29.82 2.57
CA SER A 273 5.94 30.37 2.15
C SER A 273 5.77 30.07 0.67
N PHE A 274 4.55 30.16 0.15
CA PHE A 274 4.32 29.95 -1.28
C PHE A 274 5.14 30.95 -2.14
N GLU A 275 5.23 32.20 -1.71
CA GLU A 275 6.04 33.23 -2.37
C GLU A 275 7.54 32.87 -2.37
N LYS A 276 8.07 32.41 -1.23
CA LYS A 276 9.47 31.96 -1.14
C LYS A 276 9.73 30.73 -2.01
N LEU A 277 8.77 29.80 -2.05
CA LEU A 277 8.82 28.61 -2.90
C LEU A 277 8.88 29.01 -4.38
N ALA A 278 8.00 29.91 -4.82
CA ALA A 278 7.97 30.39 -6.21
C ALA A 278 9.27 31.08 -6.63
N LYS A 279 9.88 31.88 -5.73
CA LYS A 279 11.16 32.56 -6.01
C LYS A 279 12.35 31.60 -6.05
N LYS A 280 12.40 30.61 -5.15
CA LYS A 280 13.58 29.74 -4.98
C LYS A 280 13.49 28.43 -5.77
N TYR A 281 12.27 27.92 -6.00
CA TYR A 281 11.96 26.64 -6.65
C TYR A 281 10.71 26.78 -7.55
N PRO A 282 10.79 27.55 -8.65
CA PRO A 282 9.63 27.88 -9.48
C PRO A 282 8.92 26.64 -10.05
N GLU A 283 9.66 25.59 -10.43
CA GLU A 283 9.08 24.33 -10.92
C GLU A 283 8.25 23.61 -9.85
N LYS A 284 8.72 23.60 -8.60
CA LYS A 284 7.99 23.01 -7.47
C LYS A 284 6.75 23.82 -7.12
N ALA A 285 6.84 25.14 -7.21
CA ALA A 285 5.69 26.02 -7.01
C ALA A 285 4.63 25.81 -8.10
N ALA A 286 5.04 25.66 -9.37
CA ALA A 286 4.13 25.34 -10.47
C ALA A 286 3.47 23.97 -10.29
N LEU A 287 4.22 22.96 -9.86
CA LEU A 287 3.69 21.63 -9.56
C LEU A 287 2.67 21.70 -8.41
N LEU A 288 3.01 22.32 -7.28
CA LEU A 288 2.10 22.49 -6.14
C LEU A 288 0.84 23.27 -6.54
N PHE A 289 0.98 24.32 -7.35
CA PHE A 289 -0.15 25.09 -7.85
C PHE A 289 -1.07 24.24 -8.73
N SER A 290 -0.51 23.43 -9.63
CA SER A 290 -1.28 22.48 -10.43
C SER A 290 -2.09 21.52 -9.55
N ARG A 291 -1.54 21.08 -8.41
CA ARG A 291 -2.25 20.24 -7.44
C ARG A 291 -3.33 21.00 -6.67
N ILE A 292 -3.08 22.24 -6.25
CA ILE A 292 -4.10 23.11 -5.66
C ILE A 292 -5.34 23.21 -6.58
N LEU A 293 -5.11 23.38 -7.88
CA LEU A 293 -6.19 23.50 -8.87
C LEU A 293 -6.95 22.20 -9.09
N ASN A 294 -6.26 21.06 -9.18
CA ASN A 294 -6.83 19.82 -9.71
C ASN A 294 -7.02 18.70 -8.68
N PHE A 295 -6.65 18.92 -7.41
CA PHE A 295 -6.77 17.88 -6.38
C PHE A 295 -8.22 17.44 -6.21
N ARG A 296 -8.39 16.12 -6.19
CA ARG A 296 -9.60 15.40 -5.81
C ARG A 296 -9.24 14.51 -4.62
N GLU A 297 -10.15 14.41 -3.66
CA GLU A 297 -10.01 13.43 -2.59
C GLU A 297 -9.89 12.04 -3.17
N HIS A 298 -9.08 11.21 -2.52
CA HIS A 298 -8.84 9.85 -2.98
C HIS A 298 -9.16 8.87 -1.86
N ARG A 299 -10.08 7.95 -2.16
CA ARG A 299 -10.48 6.85 -1.29
C ARG A 299 -9.58 5.64 -1.55
N TYR A 300 -9.17 4.96 -0.48
CA TYR A 300 -8.28 3.79 -0.55
C TYR A 300 -9.00 2.46 -0.29
N ASN A 301 -10.15 2.46 0.39
CA ASN A 301 -10.93 1.25 0.60
C ASN A 301 -12.12 1.19 -0.38
N ILE A 302 -12.16 0.13 -1.19
CA ILE A 302 -13.27 -0.09 -2.15
C ILE A 302 -14.55 -0.49 -1.42
N VAL A 303 -14.40 -1.28 -0.36
CA VAL A 303 -15.48 -1.82 0.48
C VAL A 303 -15.20 -1.54 1.95
N GLY A 304 -16.25 -1.51 2.75
CA GLY A 304 -16.16 -1.31 4.20
C GLY A 304 -16.91 -0.06 4.66
N LYS A 305 -17.45 -0.15 5.87
CA LYS A 305 -18.29 0.88 6.47
C LYS A 305 -17.50 2.14 6.82
N HIS A 306 -16.29 1.97 7.35
CA HIS A 306 -15.43 3.05 7.79
C HIS A 306 -14.58 3.53 6.62
N LEU A 307 -14.62 4.83 6.34
CA LEU A 307 -13.91 5.41 5.20
C LEU A 307 -12.38 5.40 5.43
N LEU A 308 -11.61 5.20 4.37
CA LEU A 308 -10.17 5.43 4.37
C LEU A 308 -9.81 6.33 3.18
N TYR A 309 -9.36 7.56 3.45
CA TYR A 309 -9.17 8.53 2.38
C TYR A 309 -8.06 9.56 2.62
N MET A 310 -7.58 10.16 1.54
CA MET A 310 -6.67 11.29 1.53
C MET A 310 -7.44 12.56 1.19
N SER A 311 -7.48 13.48 2.14
CA SER A 311 -7.93 14.85 1.92
C SER A 311 -6.80 15.71 1.33
N PHE A 312 -7.11 16.96 0.98
CA PHE A 312 -6.11 17.91 0.51
C PHE A 312 -5.04 18.22 1.57
N GLU A 313 -5.42 18.27 2.85
CA GLU A 313 -4.47 18.49 3.94
C GLU A 313 -3.53 17.30 4.11
N SER A 314 -4.07 16.07 4.02
CA SER A 314 -3.28 14.83 4.04
C SER A 314 -2.29 14.79 2.88
N PHE A 315 -2.74 15.17 1.67
CA PHE A 315 -1.88 15.30 0.51
C PHE A 315 -0.74 16.29 0.78
N LEU A 316 -1.04 17.51 1.25
CA LEU A 316 -0.01 18.51 1.55
C LEU A 316 1.01 17.99 2.58
N HIS A 317 0.54 17.39 3.67
CA HIS A 317 1.38 16.86 4.72
C HIS A 317 2.34 15.77 4.21
N ILE A 318 1.81 14.79 3.45
CA ILE A 318 2.59 13.66 2.96
C ILE A 318 3.54 14.10 1.85
N TYR A 319 3.02 14.79 0.83
CA TYR A 319 3.76 15.05 -0.39
C TYR A 319 4.80 16.15 -0.25
N LEU A 320 4.53 17.22 0.52
CA LEU A 320 5.54 18.27 0.75
C LEU A 320 6.71 17.76 1.59
N ARG A 321 6.49 16.77 2.47
CA ARG A 321 7.51 16.29 3.42
C ARG A 321 8.28 15.08 2.91
N HIS A 322 7.61 14.16 2.22
CA HIS A 322 8.16 12.83 1.94
C HIS A 322 8.39 12.55 0.44
N VAL A 323 7.84 13.35 -0.48
CA VAL A 323 8.04 13.14 -1.93
C VAL A 323 9.11 14.06 -2.48
N LYS A 324 10.15 13.48 -3.09
CA LYS A 324 11.34 14.20 -3.57
C LYS A 324 11.04 15.36 -4.52
N GLU A 325 10.03 15.21 -5.37
CA GLU A 325 9.62 16.21 -6.37
C GLU A 325 9.12 17.51 -5.73
N LEU A 326 8.43 17.41 -4.59
CA LEU A 326 7.87 18.54 -3.85
C LEU A 326 8.67 18.91 -2.60
N ALA A 327 9.53 18.02 -2.10
CA ALA A 327 10.36 18.24 -0.93
C ALA A 327 11.32 19.40 -1.15
N VAL A 328 11.38 20.33 -0.20
CA VAL A 328 12.20 21.55 -0.30
C VAL A 328 13.42 21.44 0.62
N ASP A 329 14.59 21.92 0.18
CA ASP A 329 15.81 21.83 0.98
C ASP A 329 15.75 22.70 2.24
N ASN A 330 16.15 22.11 3.36
CA ASN A 330 16.60 22.72 4.62
C ASN A 330 15.66 22.86 5.83
N GLN A 331 14.80 21.90 6.18
CA GLN A 331 14.38 21.77 7.60
C GLN A 331 14.28 20.35 8.15
N PHE A 332 14.25 19.35 7.28
CA PHE A 332 14.09 17.95 7.66
C PHE A 332 15.25 17.15 7.08
N GLY A 333 16.45 17.34 7.64
CA GLY A 333 17.61 16.50 7.32
C GLY A 333 17.26 15.01 7.47
N GLU A 334 17.74 14.19 6.53
CA GLU A 334 17.57 12.72 6.45
C GLU A 334 16.19 12.14 6.78
N ARG A 335 15.10 12.92 6.77
CA ARG A 335 13.76 12.37 6.96
C ARG A 335 13.37 11.54 5.74
N SER A 336 12.53 10.54 5.99
CA SER A 336 12.00 9.56 5.05
C SER A 336 11.51 10.11 3.72
N LYS A 337 12.46 10.28 2.80
CA LYS A 337 12.15 10.55 1.41
C LYS A 337 11.78 9.23 0.77
N PHE A 338 10.57 9.17 0.24
CA PHE A 338 10.17 8.05 -0.59
C PHE A 338 11.11 7.94 -1.78
N GLN A 339 11.42 6.70 -2.14
CA GLN A 339 12.10 6.36 -3.37
C GLN A 339 11.11 6.23 -4.52
N LEU A 340 10.02 7.00 -4.49
CA LEU A 340 8.91 6.93 -5.44
C LEU A 340 8.65 8.33 -5.99
N ALA A 341 8.28 8.40 -7.27
CA ALA A 341 7.71 9.62 -7.83
C ALA A 341 6.29 9.86 -7.26
N GLU A 342 5.75 11.07 -7.42
CA GLU A 342 4.43 11.42 -6.89
C GLU A 342 3.32 10.42 -7.28
N LYS A 343 3.27 10.08 -8.57
CA LYS A 343 2.28 9.14 -9.12
C LYS A 343 2.42 7.73 -8.56
N ASP A 344 3.65 7.32 -8.27
CA ASP A 344 4.01 5.97 -7.83
C ASP A 344 3.76 5.80 -6.32
N LEU A 345 3.88 6.88 -5.56
CA LEU A 345 3.47 6.91 -4.14
C LEU A 345 1.97 6.65 -4.00
N LYS A 346 1.14 7.26 -4.85
CA LYS A 346 -0.31 7.06 -4.81
C LYS A 346 -0.66 5.57 -4.95
N ALA A 347 -0.11 4.92 -5.98
CA ALA A 347 -0.31 3.48 -6.22
C ALA A 347 0.23 2.61 -5.07
N THR A 348 1.35 3.00 -4.46
CA THR A 348 1.89 2.29 -3.29
C THR A 348 0.96 2.41 -2.08
N MET A 349 0.40 3.61 -1.85
CA MET A 349 -0.60 3.81 -0.80
C MET A 349 -1.87 3.00 -1.06
N ASP A 350 -2.32 2.87 -2.32
CA ASP A 350 -3.45 1.99 -2.70
C ASP A 350 -3.21 0.53 -2.26
N LEU A 351 -2.02 0.00 -2.52
CA LEU A 351 -1.67 -1.37 -2.16
C LEU A 351 -1.52 -1.55 -0.65
N VAL A 352 -0.82 -0.64 0.03
CA VAL A 352 -0.58 -0.72 1.48
C VAL A 352 -1.87 -0.53 2.26
N LEU A 353 -2.66 0.50 1.96
CA LEU A 353 -3.88 0.82 2.68
C LEU A 353 -5.02 -0.13 2.31
N GLY A 354 -5.07 -0.61 1.06
CA GLY A 354 -6.00 -1.65 0.65
C GLY A 354 -5.75 -2.96 1.41
N ALA A 355 -4.49 -3.37 1.58
CA ALA A 355 -4.14 -4.57 2.36
C ALA A 355 -4.44 -4.43 3.87
N LEU A 356 -4.47 -3.21 4.39
CA LEU A 356 -4.83 -2.93 5.78
C LEU A 356 -6.34 -2.76 5.99
N ASN A 357 -7.16 -2.80 4.93
CA ASN A 357 -8.57 -2.44 5.05
C ASN A 357 -9.32 -3.32 6.04
N ASP A 358 -9.19 -4.64 5.96
CA ASP A 358 -9.96 -5.56 6.82
C ASP A 358 -9.61 -5.36 8.30
N GLU A 359 -8.32 -5.20 8.61
CA GLU A 359 -7.83 -4.86 9.94
C GLU A 359 -8.40 -3.51 10.41
N TYR A 360 -8.35 -2.50 9.54
CA TYR A 360 -8.87 -1.18 9.82
C TYR A 360 -10.38 -1.21 10.10
N GLN A 361 -11.18 -1.91 9.29
CA GLN A 361 -12.62 -2.05 9.49
C GLN A 361 -12.93 -2.70 10.84
N ALA A 362 -12.28 -3.83 11.15
CA ALA A 362 -12.47 -4.55 12.42
C ALA A 362 -12.11 -3.67 13.62
N TYR A 363 -10.95 -2.98 13.56
CA TYR A 363 -10.53 -2.06 14.62
C TYR A 363 -11.55 -0.94 14.84
N LYS A 364 -12.11 -0.37 13.76
CA LYS A 364 -13.04 0.76 13.85
C LYS A 364 -14.43 0.36 14.28
N ASP A 365 -14.84 -0.88 14.09
CA ASP A 365 -16.06 -1.42 14.69
C ASP A 365 -15.96 -1.49 16.22
N GLU A 366 -14.79 -1.84 16.75
CA GLU A 366 -14.54 -1.88 18.21
C GLU A 366 -14.21 -0.50 18.80
N HIS A 367 -13.55 0.36 18.01
CA HIS A 367 -12.97 1.63 18.46
C HIS A 367 -13.30 2.80 17.51
N PRO A 368 -14.58 3.14 17.32
CA PRO A 368 -15.03 4.05 16.26
C PRO A 368 -14.45 5.47 16.36
N ASN A 369 -14.17 5.97 17.56
CA ASN A 369 -13.66 7.33 17.78
C ASN A 369 -12.14 7.42 17.92
N ASN A 370 -11.43 6.28 17.85
CA ASN A 370 -9.99 6.25 18.03
C ASN A 370 -9.25 6.37 16.71
N ARG A 371 -7.97 6.76 16.81
CA ARG A 371 -7.01 6.69 15.71
C ARG A 371 -6.58 5.25 15.50
N PHE A 372 -6.45 4.85 14.24
CA PHE A 372 -5.78 3.62 13.86
C PHE A 372 -4.34 3.95 13.48
N PHE A 373 -3.37 3.17 13.95
CA PHE A 373 -1.97 3.40 13.60
C PHE A 373 -1.19 2.09 13.50
N ARG A 374 -0.27 2.04 12.55
CA ARG A 374 0.75 1.01 12.38
C ARG A 374 2.10 1.71 12.46
N LYS A 375 2.78 1.62 13.61
CA LYS A 375 4.04 2.36 13.88
C LYS A 375 5.10 1.50 14.55
N GLY A 376 6.37 1.84 14.31
CA GLY A 376 7.50 1.22 15.00
C GLY A 376 7.62 -0.27 14.65
N THR A 377 7.60 -1.15 15.66
CA THR A 377 7.62 -2.60 15.43
C THR A 377 6.37 -3.12 14.71
N MET A 378 5.29 -2.33 14.71
CA MET A 378 4.04 -2.61 14.00
C MET A 378 3.95 -1.86 12.67
N ALA A 379 5.04 -1.27 12.15
CA ALA A 379 5.03 -0.63 10.84
C ALA A 379 4.68 -1.66 9.75
N TYR A 380 3.94 -1.24 8.73
CA TYR A 380 3.48 -2.14 7.68
C TYR A 380 4.60 -2.40 6.67
N TYR A 381 4.92 -3.67 6.44
CA TYR A 381 5.93 -4.07 5.47
C TYR A 381 5.35 -4.14 4.06
N TYR A 382 5.99 -3.46 3.10
CA TYR A 382 5.68 -3.61 1.69
C TYR A 382 6.91 -3.37 0.81
N ASN A 383 7.25 -4.37 0.00
CA ASN A 383 8.32 -4.34 -0.99
C ASN A 383 9.65 -3.75 -0.46
N GLY A 384 10.17 -4.35 0.60
CA GLY A 384 11.40 -3.92 1.25
C GLY A 384 11.23 -2.77 2.24
N ASP A 385 10.20 -1.94 2.12
CA ASP A 385 10.03 -0.78 3.01
C ASP A 385 9.06 -1.08 4.16
N TYR A 386 9.26 -0.36 5.28
CA TYR A 386 8.33 -0.35 6.41
C TYR A 386 7.66 1.02 6.47
N TYR A 387 6.33 1.05 6.53
CA TYR A 387 5.55 2.28 6.51
C TYR A 387 4.92 2.52 7.87
N ASP A 388 5.22 3.69 8.44
CA ASP A 388 4.50 4.22 9.60
C ASP A 388 3.23 4.92 9.10
N ILE A 389 2.08 4.54 9.66
CA ILE A 389 0.75 4.97 9.22
C ILE A 389 -0.03 5.48 10.44
N ASP A 390 -0.72 6.61 10.29
CA ASP A 390 -1.68 7.17 11.24
C ASP A 390 -2.95 7.55 10.49
N ILE A 391 -4.09 7.02 10.93
CA ILE A 391 -5.42 7.29 10.38
C ILE A 391 -6.25 7.95 11.48
N LEU A 392 -6.80 9.12 11.16
CA LEU A 392 -7.62 9.91 12.07
C LEU A 392 -8.98 9.24 12.34
N PRO A 393 -9.72 9.67 13.37
CA PRO A 393 -10.99 9.05 13.74
C PRO A 393 -12.05 9.05 12.62
N ASP A 394 -12.00 10.01 11.71
CA ASP A 394 -12.92 10.13 10.56
C ASP A 394 -12.46 9.33 9.32
N GLY A 395 -11.33 8.63 9.39
CA GLY A 395 -10.78 7.88 8.26
C GLY A 395 -9.79 8.64 7.39
N GLN A 396 -9.55 9.92 7.69
CA GLN A 396 -8.56 10.71 6.99
C GLN A 396 -7.14 10.20 7.33
N ILE A 397 -6.28 10.05 6.32
CA ILE A 397 -4.88 9.70 6.55
C ILE A 397 -4.17 10.89 7.21
N GLY A 398 -3.77 10.73 8.47
CA GLY A 398 -3.03 11.75 9.21
C GLY A 398 -1.55 11.78 8.82
N SER A 399 -0.92 10.62 8.69
CA SER A 399 0.47 10.51 8.23
C SER A 399 0.73 9.19 7.53
N PHE A 400 1.57 9.21 6.50
CA PHE A 400 2.08 8.03 5.80
C PHE A 400 3.53 8.32 5.39
N TYR A 401 4.48 7.59 5.95
CA TYR A 401 5.90 7.76 5.62
C TYR A 401 6.68 6.46 5.75
N LYS A 402 7.70 6.31 4.89
CA LYS A 402 8.68 5.22 5.01
C LYS A 402 9.43 5.39 6.33
N ARG A 403 9.60 4.36 7.12
CA ARG A 403 10.43 4.40 8.31
C ARG A 403 11.89 4.41 7.88
N ILE A 404 12.66 5.39 8.35
CA ILE A 404 14.13 5.41 8.20
C ILE A 404 14.73 4.95 9.53
N ASP A 405 15.85 4.24 9.41
CA ASP A 405 16.66 3.75 10.52
C ASP A 405 17.13 4.93 11.38
N GLU A 406 16.98 4.83 12.70
CA GLU A 406 17.66 5.72 13.66
C GLU A 406 18.95 5.07 14.17
#